data_AF-A0A1J5H3H6-F1
#
_entry.id   AF-A0A1J5H3H6-F1
#
_cell.length_a   1.000
_cell.length_b   1.000
_cell.length_c   1.000
_cell.angle_alpha   90.00
_cell.angle_beta   90.00
_cell.angle_gamma   90.00
#
_symmetry.space_group_name_H-M   'P 1'
#
loop_
_entity.id
_entity.type
_entity.pdbx_description
1 polymer ?
#
loop_
_entity_poly.entity_id
_entity_poly.type
_entity_poly.pdbx_seq_one_letter_code
_entity_poly.pdbx_strand_id
1 'polypeptide(L)' 'MTLSLSNLLSVKTKNPKKRLGRGNASGEGGYCGRGLKGQRSRSGGRKGLKIKGLRILSRSLPKLGGFKKHKKIKNKK' A
#
# COMPACT_ATOMS: atom_id res chain seq x y z
N MET A 1 -25.18 -17.93 34.67
CA MET A 1 -24.64 -17.97 33.30
C MET A 1 -23.13 -17.89 33.37
N THR A 2 -22.47 -19.02 33.15
CA THR A 2 -21.02 -19.18 33.34
C THR A 2 -20.28 -18.86 32.04
N LEU A 3 -19.04 -18.35 32.15
CA LEU A 3 -18.16 -18.14 31.00
C LEU A 3 -17.68 -19.52 30.49
N SER A 4 -18.42 -20.08 29.53
CA SER A 4 -18.07 -21.30 28.78
C SER A 4 -17.64 -20.93 27.36
N LEU A 5 -16.69 -21.68 26.79
CA LEU A 5 -16.13 -21.45 25.45
C LEU A 5 -17.22 -21.32 24.36
N SER A 6 -18.31 -22.07 24.49
CA SER A 6 -19.44 -22.08 23.56
C SER A 6 -20.26 -20.79 23.54
N ASN A 7 -20.20 -20.00 24.61
CA ASN A 7 -21.08 -18.86 24.84
C ASN A 7 -20.34 -17.52 24.75
N LEU A 8 -19.07 -17.51 24.32
CA LEU A 8 -18.36 -16.27 24.06
C LEU A 8 -18.87 -15.62 22.78
N LEU A 9 -19.28 -14.35 22.90
CA LEU A 9 -19.62 -13.53 21.76
C LEU A 9 -18.33 -12.98 21.13
N SER A 10 -18.15 -13.22 19.83
CA SER A 10 -17.03 -12.61 19.10
C SER A 10 -17.29 -11.13 18.91
N VAL A 11 -16.39 -10.27 19.40
CA VAL A 11 -16.42 -8.84 19.05
C VAL A 11 -15.98 -8.72 17.59
N LYS A 12 -16.87 -8.21 16.73
CA LYS A 12 -16.63 -8.04 15.30
C LYS A 12 -15.64 -6.89 15.05
N THR A 13 -14.35 -7.14 15.27
CA THR A 13 -13.28 -6.13 15.18
C THR A 13 -12.80 -5.85 13.76
N LYS A 14 -13.13 -6.71 12.78
CA LYS A 14 -12.58 -6.63 11.41
C LYS A 14 -13.64 -6.86 10.35
N ASN A 15 -13.61 -6.02 9.32
CA ASN A 15 -14.38 -6.24 8.09
C ASN A 15 -13.72 -7.35 7.25
N PRO A 16 -14.51 -8.25 6.64
CA PRO A 16 -13.96 -9.30 5.78
C PRO A 16 -13.24 -8.69 4.58
N LYS A 17 -12.12 -9.29 4.17
CA LYS A 17 -11.40 -8.88 2.96
C LYS A 17 -12.26 -9.18 1.73
N LYS A 18 -12.24 -8.28 0.75
CA LYS A 18 -12.86 -8.52 -0.55
C LYS A 18 -12.19 -9.69 -1.27
N ARG A 19 -13.01 -10.61 -1.80
CA ARG A 19 -12.55 -11.71 -2.66
C ARG A 19 -12.79 -11.32 -4.11
N LEU A 20 -11.71 -11.01 -4.82
CA LEU A 20 -11.76 -10.59 -6.21
C LEU A 20 -12.05 -11.78 -7.15
N GLY A 21 -12.69 -11.51 -8.30
CA GLY A 21 -12.94 -12.51 -9.34
C GLY A 21 -13.93 -13.60 -8.93
N ARG A 22 -15.02 -13.23 -8.26
CA ARG A 22 -16.09 -14.14 -7.81
C ARG A 22 -17.45 -13.79 -8.46
N GLY A 23 -17.40 -13.55 -9.77
CA GLY A 23 -18.56 -13.13 -10.55
C GLY A 23 -18.85 -11.63 -10.46
N ASN A 24 -19.75 -11.16 -11.32
CA ASN A 24 -20.04 -9.73 -11.47
C ASN A 24 -20.81 -9.15 -10.26
N ALA A 25 -21.68 -9.96 -9.64
CA ALA A 25 -22.42 -9.57 -8.44
C ALA A 25 -21.52 -9.27 -7.22
N SER A 26 -20.27 -9.75 -7.22
CA SER A 26 -19.28 -9.46 -6.17
C SER A 26 -18.71 -8.03 -6.22
N GLY A 27 -19.07 -7.22 -7.22
CA GLY A 27 -18.76 -5.79 -7.31
C GLY A 27 -17.50 -5.42 -8.10
N GLU A 28 -16.43 -6.22 -8.07
CA GLU A 28 -15.19 -5.94 -8.84
C GLU A 28 -15.14 -6.58 -10.24
N GLY A 29 -16.15 -7.40 -10.60
CA GLY A 29 -16.28 -8.04 -11.91
C GLY A 29 -15.12 -8.96 -12.31
N GLY A 30 -15.12 -9.39 -13.56
CA GLY A 30 -14.06 -10.25 -14.12
C GLY A 30 -12.68 -9.58 -14.16
N TYR A 31 -12.62 -8.25 -14.35
CA TYR A 31 -11.37 -7.50 -14.39
C TYR A 31 -10.76 -7.23 -13.01
N CYS A 32 -11.44 -7.61 -11.92
CA CYS A 32 -10.95 -7.45 -10.55
C CYS A 32 -10.54 -5.98 -10.24
N GLY A 33 -11.24 -5.00 -10.80
CA GLY A 33 -10.90 -3.57 -10.70
C GLY A 33 -9.59 -3.14 -11.41
N ARG A 34 -8.98 -4.00 -12.24
CA ARG A 34 -7.73 -3.68 -12.97
C ARG A 34 -7.97 -3.01 -14.32
N GLY A 35 -9.20 -3.04 -14.83
CA GLY A 35 -9.56 -2.56 -16.16
C GLY A 35 -9.09 -3.49 -17.28
N LEU A 36 -9.08 -2.95 -18.50
CA LEU A 36 -8.71 -3.66 -19.72
C LEU A 36 -7.20 -3.98 -19.80
N LYS A 37 -6.76 -4.45 -20.97
CA LYS A 37 -5.35 -4.74 -21.27
C LYS A 37 -4.44 -3.52 -21.04
N GLY A 38 -3.30 -3.74 -20.40
CA GLY A 38 -2.26 -2.73 -20.20
C GLY A 38 -1.20 -3.21 -19.22
N GLN A 39 -0.08 -2.47 -19.10
CA GLN A 39 1.00 -2.88 -18.21
C GLN A 39 0.52 -3.04 -16.75
N ARG A 40 -0.39 -2.18 -16.28
CA ARG A 40 -0.89 -2.21 -14.89
C ARG A 40 -1.90 -3.34 -14.59
N SER A 41 -2.47 -3.98 -15.61
CA SER A 41 -3.40 -5.11 -15.43
C SER A 41 -2.69 -6.47 -15.43
N ARG A 42 -1.44 -6.55 -15.91
CA ARG A 42 -0.60 -7.75 -15.85
C ARG A 42 0.01 -7.98 -14.46
N SER A 43 0.26 -9.23 -14.12
CA SER A 43 0.99 -9.59 -12.90
C SER A 43 2.38 -8.94 -12.92
N GLY A 44 2.79 -8.33 -11.80
CA GLY A 44 4.08 -7.65 -11.68
C GLY A 44 4.24 -6.35 -12.48
N GLY A 45 3.32 -5.99 -13.37
CA GLY A 45 3.54 -4.88 -14.31
C GLY A 45 3.60 -3.48 -13.68
N ARG A 46 3.13 -3.31 -12.43
CA ARG A 46 3.31 -2.07 -11.64
C ARG A 46 4.72 -1.93 -11.04
N LYS A 47 5.44 -3.05 -10.87
CA LYS A 47 6.75 -3.08 -10.22
C LYS A 47 7.76 -2.33 -11.11
N GLY A 48 8.46 -1.35 -10.55
CA GLY A 48 9.50 -0.59 -11.26
C GLY A 48 9.05 0.69 -11.98
N LEU A 49 7.75 0.91 -12.21
CA LEU A 49 7.27 2.17 -12.82
C LEU A 49 7.64 3.41 -11.98
N LYS A 50 7.50 3.31 -10.64
CA LYS A 50 7.88 4.39 -9.71
C LYS A 50 9.38 4.70 -9.78
N ILE A 51 10.22 3.67 -9.86
CA ILE A 51 11.69 3.81 -9.93
C ILE A 51 12.09 4.46 -11.26
N LYS A 52 11.48 4.05 -12.37
CA LYS A 52 11.71 4.67 -13.69
C LYS A 52 11.34 6.15 -13.69
N GLY A 53 10.18 6.51 -13.12
CA GLY A 53 9.75 7.90 -12.99
C GLY A 53 10.68 8.72 -12.08
N LEU A 54 11.03 8.18 -10.90
CA LEU A 54 11.95 8.82 -9.97
C LEU A 54 13.33 9.05 -10.57
N ARG A 55 13.83 8.09 -11.37
CA ARG A 55 15.14 8.21 -12.04
C ARG A 55 15.18 9.43 -12.96
N ILE A 56 14.13 9.64 -13.76
CA ILE A 56 14.03 10.80 -14.67
C ILE A 56 14.02 12.10 -13.87
N LEU A 57 13.18 12.19 -12.83
CA LEU A 57 13.11 13.35 -11.94
C LEU A 57 14.45 13.64 -11.25
N SER A 58 15.09 12.61 -10.69
CA SER A 58 16.37 12.74 -9.98
C SER A 58 17.52 13.20 -10.88
N ARG A 59 17.45 12.89 -12.18
CA ARG A 59 18.45 13.32 -13.17
C ARG A 59 18.18 14.73 -13.69
N SER A 60 16.92 15.18 -13.67
CA SER A 60 16.52 16.52 -14.08
C SER A 60 16.82 17.59 -13.02
N LEU A 61 16.83 17.22 -11.75
CA LEU A 61 17.08 18.15 -10.65
C LEU A 61 18.59 18.29 -10.41
N PRO A 62 19.11 19.51 -10.19
CA PRO A 62 20.51 19.70 -9.81
C PRO A 62 20.77 19.09 -8.42
N LYS A 63 21.95 18.49 -8.23
CA LYS A 63 22.39 18.02 -6.93
C LYS A 63 22.73 19.21 -6.05
N LEU A 64 22.07 19.32 -4.89
CA LEU A 64 22.47 20.29 -3.87
C LEU A 64 23.83 19.91 -3.30
N GLY A 65 24.72 20.89 -3.12
CA GLY A 65 26.04 20.68 -2.54
C GLY A 65 25.97 20.49 -1.03
N GLY A 66 26.64 19.44 -0.53
CA GLY A 66 26.80 19.17 0.90
C GLY A 66 25.50 18.82 1.63
N PHE A 67 25.60 18.67 2.95
CA PHE A 67 24.46 18.48 3.84
C PHE A 67 24.57 19.44 5.03
N LYS A 68 23.43 19.97 5.50
CA LYS A 68 23.41 20.75 6.75
C LYS A 68 23.51 19.78 7.94
N LYS A 69 24.58 19.88 8.72
CA LYS A 69 24.73 19.09 9.97
C LYS A 69 23.58 19.41 10.93
N HIS A 70 23.01 18.39 11.55
CA HIS A 70 22.12 18.59 12.70
C HIS A 70 22.94 19.17 13.86
N LYS A 71 22.55 20.34 14.38
CA LYS A 71 23.17 20.90 15.59
C LYS A 71 22.85 19.94 16.76
N LYS A 72 23.88 19.46 17.48
CA LYS A 72 23.64 18.77 18.76
C LYS A 72 22.95 19.76 19.71
N ILE A 73 21.80 19.36 20.24
CA ILE A 73 21.17 20.07 21.36
C ILE A 73 22.16 19.95 22.53
N LYS A 74 22.80 21.07 22.89
CA LYS A 74 23.65 21.10 24.09
C LYS A 74 22.73 21.27 25.28
N ASN A 75 22.57 20.22 26.08
CA ASN A 75 22.00 20.38 27.41
C ASN A 75 22.98 21.27 28.20
N LYS A 76 22.53 22.49 28.52
CA LYS A 76 23.26 23.40 29.42
C LYS A 76 23.34 22.71 30.78
N LYS A 77 24.56 22.66 31.36
CA LYS A 77 24.75 22.29 32.77
C LYS A 77 23.94 23.22 33.66
#